data_AF-A0A9W6JBI8-F1
#
_entry.id   AF-A0A9W6JBI8-F1
#
_cell.length_a   1.000
_cell.length_b   1.000
_cell.length_c   1.000
_cell.angle_alpha   90.00
_cell.angle_beta   90.00
_cell.angle_gamma   90.00
#
_symmetry.space_group_name_H-M   'P 1'
#
loop_
_entity.id
_entity.type
_entity.pdbx_description
1 polymer ?
#
loop_
_entity_poly.entity_id
_entity_poly.type
_entity_poly.pdbx_seq_one_letter_code
_entity_poly.pdbx_strand_id
1 'polypeptide(L)'
;MTSTNRSVACAGGACVGVRGATGVHGGSTAQTRVCTGGACTSARITAGPNGGMAARTRHCATGQGCTTNRAVIGPGGGVHTGSRSFQRW
;
A
#
# COMPACT_ATOMS: atom_id res chain seq x y z
N MET A 1 -5.57 -18.37 -4.90
CA MET A 1 -4.35 -17.53 -4.97
C MET A 1 -3.24 -18.42 -5.49
N THR A 2 -2.35 -17.94 -6.37
CA THR A 2 -1.28 -18.76 -6.96
C THR A 2 0.07 -18.60 -6.26
N SER A 3 0.33 -17.44 -5.64
CA SER A 3 1.53 -17.23 -4.84
C SER A 3 1.33 -16.14 -3.79
N THR A 4 2.09 -16.23 -2.69
CA THR A 4 2.18 -15.20 -1.65
C THR A 4 3.61 -15.07 -1.15
N ASN A 5 3.98 -13.86 -0.73
CA ASN A 5 5.21 -13.63 0.00
C ASN A 5 4.96 -12.65 1.15
N ARG A 6 5.75 -12.81 2.22
CA ARG A 6 5.79 -11.89 3.35
C ARG A 6 7.21 -11.86 3.92
N SER A 7 7.71 -10.68 4.22
CA SER A 7 8.96 -10.48 4.92
C SER A 7 8.85 -9.27 5.83
N VAL A 8 9.58 -9.32 6.95
CA VAL A 8 9.72 -8.19 7.87
C VAL A 8 11.18 -8.14 8.28
N ALA A 9 11.78 -6.97 8.18
CA ALA A 9 13.13 -6.70 8.67
C ALA A 9 13.06 -5.48 9.58
N CYS A 10 13.66 -5.58 10.77
CA CYS A 10 13.77 -4.46 11.69
C CYS A 10 15.23 -4.26 12.07
N ALA A 11 15.71 -3.01 11.98
CA ALA A 11 17.06 -2.63 12.35
C ALA A 11 17.07 -1.16 12.80
N GLY A 12 17.82 -0.84 13.85
CA GLY A 12 18.05 0.54 14.28
C GLY A 12 16.78 1.36 14.56
N GLY A 13 15.75 0.75 15.15
CA GLY A 13 14.47 1.44 15.42
C GLY A 13 13.56 1.64 14.20
N ALA A 14 13.94 1.08 13.05
CA ALA A 14 13.15 1.04 11.83
C ALA A 14 12.65 -0.38 11.56
N CYS A 15 11.43 -0.51 11.05
CA CYS A 15 10.89 -1.78 10.56
C CYS A 15 10.35 -1.62 9.14
N VAL A 16 10.77 -2.51 8.25
CA VAL A 16 10.29 -2.63 6.87
C VAL A 16 9.57 -3.96 6.72
N GLY A 17 8.28 -3.91 6.41
CA GLY A 17 7.48 -5.07 6.08
C GLY A 17 7.10 -5.05 4.60
N VAL A 18 7.35 -6.15 3.89
CA VAL A 18 6.92 -6.35 2.50
C VAL A 18 5.99 -7.54 2.44
N ARG A 19 4.92 -7.42 1.67
CA ARG A 19 4.03 -8.54 1.38
C ARG A 19 3.50 -8.44 -0.05
N GLY A 20 3.23 -9.59 -0.63
CA GLY A 20 2.69 -9.69 -1.97
C GLY A 20 1.87 -10.95 -2.18
N ALA A 21 1.14 -10.92 -3.29
CA ALA A 21 0.09 -11.87 -3.58
C ALA A 21 -0.24 -11.84 -5.06
N THR A 22 -0.38 -13.01 -5.69
CA THR A 22 -0.92 -13.17 -7.03
C THR A 22 -2.18 -14.04 -6.97
N GLY A 23 -3.26 -13.56 -7.60
CA GLY A 23 -4.54 -14.22 -7.71
C GLY A 23 -4.55 -15.28 -8.82
N VAL A 24 -5.50 -16.21 -8.72
CA VAL A 24 -5.68 -17.28 -9.72
C VAL A 24 -6.03 -16.76 -11.11
N HIS A 25 -6.59 -15.56 -11.19
CA HIS A 25 -6.96 -14.91 -12.44
C HIS A 25 -5.91 -13.91 -12.94
N GLY A 26 -4.68 -13.90 -12.40
CA GLY A 26 -3.56 -13.08 -12.89
C GLY A 26 -3.37 -11.71 -12.22
N GLY A 27 -4.36 -11.19 -11.49
CA GLY A 27 -4.19 -9.96 -10.71
C GLY A 27 -3.18 -10.11 -9.57
N SER A 28 -2.48 -9.04 -9.19
CA SER A 28 -1.47 -9.07 -8.13
C SER A 28 -1.56 -7.87 -7.20
N THR A 29 -1.04 -8.00 -5.98
CA THR A 29 -0.83 -6.87 -5.09
C THR A 29 0.49 -6.97 -4.37
N ALA A 30 1.16 -5.84 -4.21
CA ALA A 30 2.35 -5.68 -3.40
C ALA A 30 2.11 -4.55 -2.39
N GLN A 31 2.61 -4.71 -1.17
CA GLN A 31 2.61 -3.68 -0.17
C GLN A 31 3.97 -3.63 0.53
N THR A 32 4.50 -2.42 0.65
CA THR A 32 5.61 -2.09 1.53
C THR A 32 5.08 -1.21 2.67
N ARG A 33 5.54 -1.48 3.88
CA ARG A 33 5.30 -0.65 5.06
C ARG A 33 6.65 -0.37 5.71
N VAL A 34 6.94 0.90 5.94
CA VAL A 34 8.12 1.37 6.65
C VAL A 34 7.64 2.11 7.88
N CYS A 35 8.12 1.72 9.05
CA CYS A 35 7.82 2.38 10.31
C CYS A 35 9.11 2.77 11.02
N THR A 36 9.22 4.04 11.42
CA THR A 36 10.39 4.63 12.07
C THR A 36 9.94 5.72 13.02
N GLY A 37 10.43 5.74 14.25
CA GLY A 37 10.24 6.87 15.17
C GLY A 37 8.76 7.26 15.39
N GLY A 38 7.87 6.27 15.52
CA GLY A 38 6.44 6.52 15.74
C GLY A 38 5.65 6.94 14.47
N ALA A 39 6.29 7.04 13.31
CA ALA A 39 5.63 7.23 12.04
C ALA A 39 5.66 5.96 11.19
N CYS A 40 4.64 5.76 10.36
CA CYS A 40 4.54 4.65 9.44
C CYS A 40 4.02 5.13 8.08
N THR A 41 4.79 4.83 7.03
CA THR A 41 4.37 4.97 5.64
C THR A 41 4.09 3.60 5.06
N SER A 42 2.97 3.44 4.36
CA SER A 42 2.64 2.23 3.64
C SER A 42 2.21 2.54 2.22
N ALA A 43 2.94 1.99 1.26
CA ALA A 43 2.57 2.00 -0.14
C ALA A 43 2.01 0.63 -0.53
N ARG A 44 0.85 0.60 -1.17
CA ARG A 44 0.27 -0.60 -1.77
C ARG A 44 0.02 -0.34 -3.24
N ILE A 45 0.41 -1.29 -4.08
CA ILE A 45 0.09 -1.34 -5.49
C ILE A 45 -0.73 -2.62 -5.73
N THR A 46 -1.74 -2.51 -6.57
CA THR A 46 -2.57 -3.64 -7.00
C THR A 46 -2.76 -3.54 -8.51
N ALA A 47 -2.36 -4.57 -9.23
CA ALA A 47 -2.67 -4.74 -10.65
C ALA A 47 -3.86 -5.70 -10.78
N GLY A 48 -4.90 -5.27 -11.47
CA GLY A 48 -6.03 -6.10 -11.85
C GLY A 48 -5.67 -7.04 -12.99
N PRO A 49 -6.44 -8.13 -13.16
CA PRO A 49 -6.20 -9.10 -14.23
C PRO A 49 -6.39 -8.51 -15.64
N ASN A 50 -7.18 -7.44 -15.76
CA ASN A 50 -7.52 -6.79 -17.02
C ASN A 50 -6.77 -5.46 -17.23
N GLY A 51 -5.54 -5.34 -16.72
CA GLY A 51 -4.67 -4.18 -16.96
C GLY A 51 -4.94 -2.93 -16.09
N GLY A 52 -6.03 -2.89 -15.32
CA GLY A 52 -6.26 -1.81 -14.36
C GLY A 52 -5.24 -1.82 -13.21
N MET A 53 -4.92 -0.65 -12.65
CA MET A 53 -3.94 -0.50 -11.56
C MET A 53 -4.48 0.41 -10.46
N ALA A 54 -4.22 0.08 -9.20
CA ALA A 54 -4.51 0.95 -8.06
C ALA A 54 -3.28 1.10 -7.17
N ALA A 55 -2.84 2.33 -6.96
CA ALA A 55 -1.80 2.70 -6.02
C ALA A 55 -2.43 3.42 -4.81
N ARG A 56 -1.96 3.10 -3.61
CA ARG A 56 -2.36 3.78 -2.39
C ARG A 56 -1.17 3.97 -1.46
N THR A 57 -0.89 5.21 -1.10
CA THR A 57 0.09 5.57 -0.07
C THR A 57 -0.64 6.06 1.16
N ARG A 58 -0.30 5.53 2.32
CA ARG A 58 -0.83 5.97 3.61
C ARG A 58 0.32 6.33 4.52
N HIS A 59 0.28 7.52 5.10
CA HIS A 59 1.20 7.97 6.13
C HIS A 59 0.42 8.18 7.43
N CYS A 60 0.98 7.73 8.55
CA CYS A 60 0.40 7.89 9.88
C CYS A 60 1.53 8.22 10.86
N ALA A 61 1.29 9.10 11.82
CA ALA A 61 2.23 9.38 12.91
C ALA A 61 1.53 9.28 14.27
N THR A 62 2.25 8.81 15.29
CA THR A 62 1.76 8.75 16.68
C THR A 62 1.41 10.15 17.18
N GLY A 63 0.29 10.28 17.90
CA GLY A 63 -0.23 11.57 18.36
C GLY A 63 -0.81 12.45 17.25
N GLN A 64 -0.85 11.93 16.02
CA GLN A 64 -1.38 12.61 14.84
C GLN A 64 -2.39 11.71 14.12
N GLY A 65 -2.96 12.23 13.04
CA GLY A 65 -3.80 11.46 12.13
C GLY A 65 -3.02 10.64 11.10
N CYS A 66 -3.78 10.09 10.16
CA CYS A 66 -3.28 9.46 8.96
C CYS A 66 -3.76 10.22 7.73
N THR A 67 -2.90 10.33 6.73
CA THR A 67 -3.24 10.78 5.38
C THR A 67 -3.13 9.61 4.43
N THR A 68 -4.11 9.45 3.55
CA THR A 68 -4.13 8.42 2.52
C THR A 68 -4.32 9.06 1.16
N ASN A 69 -3.40 8.79 0.25
CA ASN A 69 -3.51 9.14 -1.16
C ASN A 69 -3.79 7.88 -1.97
N ARG A 70 -4.70 7.96 -2.93
CA ARG A 70 -5.04 6.86 -3.86
C ARG A 70 -4.99 7.38 -5.29
N ALA A 71 -4.42 6.59 -6.17
CA ALA A 71 -4.51 6.74 -7.62
C ALA A 71 -5.00 5.42 -8.22
N VAL A 72 -5.92 5.48 -9.17
CA VAL A 72 -6.47 4.32 -9.87
C VAL A 72 -6.43 4.61 -11.35
N ILE A 73 -5.91 3.67 -12.13
CA ILE A 73 -5.93 3.66 -13.59
C ILE A 73 -6.84 2.51 -14.00
N GLY A 74 -7.94 2.80 -14.67
CA GLY A 74 -8.86 1.79 -15.18
C GLY A 74 -8.31 1.05 -16.40
N PRO A 75 -8.91 -0.09 -16.80
CA PRO A 75 -8.52 -0.84 -18.00
C PRO A 75 -8.51 -0.01 -19.30
N GLY A 76 -9.38 1.01 -19.38
CA GLY A 76 -9.44 1.95 -20.51
C GLY A 76 -8.57 3.20 -20.35
N GLY A 77 -7.64 3.23 -19.39
CA GLY A 77 -6.73 4.35 -19.16
C GLY A 77 -7.28 5.50 -18.32
N GLY A 78 -8.56 5.45 -17.92
CA GLY A 78 -9.17 6.47 -17.06
C GLY A 78 -8.47 6.58 -15.70
N VAL A 79 -8.14 7.80 -15.27
CA VAL A 79 -7.40 8.04 -14.02
C VAL A 79 -8.30 8.68 -12.96
N HIS A 80 -8.30 8.10 -11.77
CA HIS A 80 -8.98 8.64 -10.59
C HIS A 80 -8.01 8.80 -9.44
N THR A 81 -7.93 10.02 -8.89
CA THR A 81 -7.10 10.31 -7.72
C THR A 81 -7.94 10.83 -6.57
N GLY A 82 -7.53 10.53 -5.34
CA GLY A 82 -8.18 11.05 -4.16
C GLY A 82 -7.29 11.01 -2.93
N SER A 83 -7.50 12.01 -2.07
CA SER A 83 -6.79 12.16 -0.80
C SER A 83 -7.81 12.20 0.33
N ARG A 84 -7.47 11.59 1.46
CA ARG A 84 -8.26 11.70 2.69
C ARG A 84 -7.35 11.73 3.92
N SER A 85 -7.71 12.55 4.89
CA SER A 85 -7.12 12.58 6.21
C SER A 85 -8.14 12.12 7.26
N PHE A 86 -7.67 11.47 8.31
CA PHE A 86 -8.48 11.09 9.46
C PHE A 86 -7.61 11.05 10.71
N GLN A 87 -8.15 11.45 11.85
CA GLN A 87 -7.42 11.38 13.12
C GLN A 87 -7.45 9.96 13.69
N ARG A 88 -6.39 9.59 14.41
CA ARG A 88 -6.31 8.37 15.23
C ARG A 88 -5.86 8.80 16.62
N TRP A 89 -6.83 9.02 17.50
CA TRP A 89 -6.65 9.19 18.95
C TRP A 89 -6.43 7.83 19.61
#